data_AF-A0A653KA30-F1
#
_entry.id   AF-A0A653KA30-F1
#
_cell.length_a   1.000
_cell.length_b   1.000
_cell.length_c   1.000
_cell.angle_alpha   90.00
_cell.angle_beta   90.00
_cell.angle_gamma   90.00
#
_symmetry.space_group_name_H-M   'P 1'
#
loop_
_entity.id
_entity.type
_entity.pdbx_description
1 polymer ?
#
loop_
_entity_poly.entity_id
_entity_poly.type
_entity_poly.pdbx_seq_one_letter_code
_entity_poly.pdbx_strand_id
1 'polypeptide(L)' 'MISLPDQTWESSQCIWKGDSCWHIFIDLYTISEGKSDLILFLTVEIDKNNNFSFYVNNFYVP' A
#
# COMPACT_ATOMS: atom_id res chain seq x y z
N MET A 1 -5.90 -15.46 -2.88
CA MET A 1 -5.69 -14.02 -2.62
C MET A 1 -7.08 -13.41 -2.44
N ILE A 2 -7.32 -12.67 -1.35
CA ILE A 2 -8.64 -12.07 -1.06
C ILE A 2 -8.57 -10.58 -1.44
N SER A 3 -9.64 -10.04 -2.01
CA SER A 3 -9.71 -8.60 -2.27
C SER A 3 -9.92 -7.83 -0.96
N LEU A 4 -9.25 -6.70 -0.82
CA LEU A 4 -9.53 -5.77 0.26
C LEU A 4 -10.86 -5.03 -0.02
N PRO A 5 -11.63 -4.65 1.02
CA PRO A 5 -12.84 -3.85 0.87
C PRO A 5 -12.55 -2.49 0.24
N ASP A 6 -13.53 -1.91 -0.47
CA ASP A 6 -13.34 -0.62 -1.15
C ASP A 6 -12.96 0.52 -0.18
N GLN A 7 -13.49 0.46 1.04
CA GLN A 7 -13.25 1.46 2.09
C GLN A 7 -11.78 1.50 2.55
N THR A 8 -11.02 0.42 2.35
CA THR A 8 -9.58 0.41 2.61
C THR A 8 -8.85 1.40 1.70
N TRP A 9 -9.31 1.56 0.46
CA TRP A 9 -8.64 2.42 -0.51
C TRP A 9 -8.94 3.90 -0.28
N GLU A 10 -10.05 4.24 0.39
CA GLU A 10 -10.44 5.62 0.68
C GLU A 10 -9.45 6.36 1.58
N SER A 11 -8.79 5.64 2.51
CA SER A 11 -7.79 6.19 3.43
C SER A 11 -6.35 5.80 3.09
N SER A 12 -6.15 4.94 2.07
CA SER A 12 -4.84 4.57 1.58
C SER A 12 -4.21 5.68 0.74
N GLN A 13 -2.87 5.69 0.67
CA GLN A 13 -2.13 6.71 -0.10
C GLN A 13 -1.17 6.08 -1.10
N CYS A 14 -1.04 6.72 -2.26
CA CYS A 14 -0.09 6.37 -3.30
C CYS A 14 0.70 7.62 -3.68
N ILE A 15 2.03 7.54 -3.58
CA ILE A 15 2.93 8.68 -3.74
C ILE A 15 3.97 8.34 -4.80
N TRP A 16 4.04 9.14 -5.85
CA TRP A 16 5.12 9.05 -6.82
C TRP A 16 6.41 9.59 -6.19
N LYS A 17 7.46 8.77 -6.14
CA LYS A 17 8.75 9.18 -5.58
C LYS A 17 9.74 9.69 -6.63
N GLY A 18 9.41 9.60 -7.91
CA GLY A 18 10.38 9.80 -8.99
C GLY A 18 11.10 8.49 -9.33
N ASP A 19 12.00 8.55 -10.31
CA ASP A 19 12.90 7.44 -10.68
C ASP A 19 12.20 6.09 -10.94
N SER A 20 10.96 6.15 -11.44
CA SER A 20 10.17 4.98 -11.82
C SER A 20 9.59 4.18 -10.66
N CYS A 21 9.36 4.79 -9.49
CA CYS A 21 8.74 4.08 -8.36
C CYS A 21 7.61 4.84 -7.63
N TRP A 22 6.63 4.07 -7.16
CA TRP A 22 5.56 4.50 -6.26
C TRP A 22 5.80 3.95 -4.87
N HIS A 23 5.55 4.79 -3.86
CA HIS A 23 5.36 4.35 -2.49
C HIS A 23 3.87 4.27 -2.20
N ILE A 24 3.41 3.11 -1.73
CA ILE A 24 2.00 2.86 -1.44
C ILE A 24 1.87 2.51 0.04
N PHE A 25 0.98 3.23 0.72
CA PHE A 25 0.62 3.01 2.11
C PHE A 25 -0.84 2.55 2.13
N ILE A 26 -1.06 1.28 2.43
CA ILE A 26 -2.40 0.70 2.53
C ILE A 26 -2.83 0.76 3.99
N ASP A 27 -3.94 1.47 4.23
CA ASP A 27 -4.55 1.61 5.54
C ASP A 27 -5.46 0.41 5.84
N LEU A 28 -4.94 -0.54 6.63
CA LEU A 28 -5.64 -1.74 7.04
C LEU A 28 -6.27 -1.53 8.41
N TYR A 29 -7.43 -2.16 8.60
CA TYR A 29 -8.16 -2.11 9.85
C TYR A 29 -8.70 -3.49 10.19
N THR A 30 -8.59 -3.87 11.45
CA THR A 30 -9.23 -5.07 11.96
C THR A 30 -10.64 -4.73 12.44
N ILE A 31 -11.55 -5.69 12.34
CA ILE A 31 -12.93 -5.51 12.85
C ILE A 31 -12.91 -5.25 14.37
N SER A 32 -11.90 -5.75 15.08
CA SER A 32 -11.76 -5.66 16.53
C SER A 32 -11.13 -4.37 17.04
N GLU A 33 -10.17 -3.79 16.32
CA GLU A 33 -9.33 -2.69 16.84
C GLU A 33 -9.61 -1.33 16.15
N GLY A 34 -10.42 -1.30 15.09
CA GLY A 34 -10.89 -0.07 14.46
C GLY A 34 -10.01 0.41 13.30
N LYS A 35 -10.36 1.57 12.73
CA LYS A 35 -9.67 2.13 11.54
C LYS A 35 -8.23 2.52 11.86
N SER A 36 -7.33 2.29 10.91
CA SER A 36 -5.90 2.64 10.97
C SER A 36 -5.10 1.96 12.06
N ASP A 37 -5.48 0.74 12.38
CA ASP A 37 -4.76 -0.15 13.29
C ASP A 37 -3.46 -0.70 12.66
N LEU A 38 -3.40 -0.82 11.33
CA LEU A 38 -2.24 -1.37 10.62
C LEU A 38 -2.00 -0.67 9.28
N ILE A 39 -0.79 -0.18 9.04
CA ILE A 39 -0.37 0.36 7.75
C ILE A 39 0.59 -0.61 7.06
N LEU A 40 0.24 -1.04 5.85
CA LEU A 40 1.13 -1.80 4.99
C LEU A 40 1.85 -0.85 4.03
N PHE A 41 3.17 -0.82 4.11
CA PHE A 41 4.00 -0.06 3.18
C PHE A 41 4.60 -0.98 2.12
N LEU A 42 4.37 -0.62 0.85
CA LEU A 42 4.92 -1.32 -0.30
C LEU A 42 5.45 -0.35 -1.35
N THR A 43 6.48 -0.79 -2.07
CA THR A 43 7.02 -0.08 -3.23
C THR A 43 6.57 -0.79 -4.50
N VAL A 44 6.13 -0.01 -5.48
CA VAL A 44 5.92 -0.47 -6.85
C VAL A 44 6.98 0.16 -7.73
N GLU A 45 7.75 -0.64 -8.44
CA GLU A 45 8.74 -0.20 -9.42
C GLU A 45 8.21 -0.43 -10.83
N ILE A 46 8.56 0.49 -11.72
CA ILE A 46 8.21 0.45 -13.14
C ILE A 46 9.52 0.36 -13.91
N ASP A 47 9.69 -0.69 -14.72
CA ASP A 47 10.85 -0.81 -15.58
C ASP A 47 10.71 0.06 -16.85
N LYS A 48 11.78 0.12 -17.65
CA LYS A 48 11.78 0.89 -18.92
C LYS A 48 10.78 0.37 -19.97
N ASN A 49 10.25 -0.84 -19.79
CA ASN A 49 9.26 -1.46 -20.66
C ASN A 49 7.84 -1.34 -20.09
N ASN A 50 7.63 -0.53 -19.04
CA ASN A 50 6.37 -0.37 -18.31
C ASN A 50 5.89 -1.67 -17.63
N ASN A 51 6.78 -2.59 -17.29
CA ASN A 51 6.45 -3.71 -16.42
C ASN A 51 6.47 -3.26 -14.96
N PHE A 52 5.54 -3.80 -14.18
CA PHE A 52 5.40 -3.50 -12.76
C PHE A 52 5.93 -4.64 -11.91
N SER A 53 6.77 -4.32 -10.94
CA SER A 53 7.11 -5.20 -9.81
C SER A 53 6.69 -4.50 -8.52
N PHE A 54 6.30 -5.29 -7.51
CA PHE A 54 6.02 -4.74 -6.20
C PHE A 54 6.62 -5.62 -5.11
N TYR A 55 6.98 -5.00 -3.99
CA TYR A 55 7.43 -5.70 -2.81
C TYR A 55 6.91 -5.00 -1.56
N VAL A 56 6.66 -5.80 -0.52
CA VAL A 56 6.25 -5.28 0.80
C VAL A 56 7.50 -4.85 1.54
N ASN A 57 7.55 -3.58 1.92
CA ASN A 57 8.70 -2.99 2.58
C ASN A 57 8.61 -3.20 4.09
N ASN A 58 7.46 -2.87 4.67
CA ASN A 58 7.23 -2.98 6.10
C ASN A 58 5.73 -2.99 6.45
N PHE A 59 5.42 -3.37 7.69
CA PHE A 59 4.13 -3.16 8.32
C PHE A 59 4.32 -2.28 9.57
N TYR A 60 3.38 -1.40 9.86
CA TYR A 60 3.44 -0.45 10.97
C TYR A 60 2.12 -0.41 11.73
N VAL A 61 2.19 -0.43 13.06
CA VAL A 61 1.04 -0.25 13.97
C VAL A 61 1.25 1.09 14.68
N PRO A 62 0.29 2.05 14.61
CA PRO A 62 0.42 3.37 15.24
C PRO A 62 0.49 3.40 16.76
#